data_AF-A0A7W6DME6-F1
#
_entry.id   AF-A0A7W6DME6-F1
#
_cell.length_a   1.000
_cell.length_b   1.000
_cell.length_c   1.000
_cell.angle_alpha   90.00
_cell.angle_beta   90.00
_cell.angle_gamma   90.00
#
_symmetry.space_group_name_H-M   'P 1'
#
loop_
_entity.id
_entity.type
_entity.pdbx_description
1 polymer ?
#
loop_
_entity_poly.entity_id
_entity_poly.type
_entity_poly.pdbx_seq_one_letter_code
_entity_poly.pdbx_strand_id
1 'polypeptide(L)'
;MTPSELRPVSGAFGLLLGLVLASPWAMPAMLPPGTEALFLLSAFMVRLNDRRWQRRPGAKAWISHIRMMRWRMMPWGALALVALMAQGIGQAGAVLAAAMLAELLLYPMVSTIVGRMGRGMAMAAMIALLAAMAWVDGSSLAGAAMRYTAHFALGIFTCVYWLRGPDGEPRALAQAVGAAFVFAIIAWCSPDSRGWSLSGAMAAAALTLAHMSTVRASIQAWRPRMTGNQKRRSGLAR
;
A
#
# COMPACT_ATOMS: atom_id res chain seq x y z
N MET A 1 3.06 -16.98 -9.31
CA MET A 1 2.69 -16.83 -7.89
C MET A 1 1.37 -17.54 -7.64
N THR A 2 1.44 -18.62 -6.85
CA THR A 2 0.27 -19.31 -6.29
C THR A 2 -0.30 -18.48 -5.13
N PRO A 3 -1.54 -18.75 -4.65
CA PRO A 3 -2.14 -18.03 -3.51
C PRO A 3 -1.33 -18.07 -2.20
N SER A 4 -0.32 -18.94 -2.11
CA SER A 4 0.49 -19.15 -0.90
C SER A 4 1.50 -18.03 -0.63
N GLU A 5 1.94 -17.30 -1.66
CA GLU A 5 3.02 -16.29 -1.56
C GLU A 5 2.55 -14.96 -0.93
N LEU A 6 1.23 -14.71 -0.89
CA LEU A 6 0.65 -13.49 -0.33
C LEU A 6 0.18 -13.64 1.13
N ARG A 7 0.35 -14.83 1.73
CA ARG A 7 -0.18 -15.14 3.07
C ARG A 7 0.31 -14.18 4.17
N PRO A 8 1.58 -13.75 4.21
CA PRO A 8 2.04 -12.87 5.29
C PRO A 8 1.41 -11.47 5.21
N VAL A 9 1.37 -10.88 4.01
CA VAL A 9 0.82 -9.52 3.80
C VAL A 9 -0.70 -9.53 3.98
N SER A 10 -1.40 -10.51 3.39
CA SER A 10 -2.85 -10.67 3.56
C SER A 10 -3.23 -10.98 5.01
N GLY A 11 -2.44 -11.81 5.70
CA GLY A 11 -2.62 -12.11 7.12
C GLY A 11 -2.40 -10.90 8.00
N ALA A 12 -1.34 -10.12 7.75
CA ALA A 12 -1.08 -8.87 8.44
C ALA A 12 -2.19 -7.84 8.22
N PHE A 13 -2.71 -7.72 6.99
CA PHE A 13 -3.85 -6.85 6.70
C PHE A 13 -5.11 -7.29 7.46
N GLY A 14 -5.45 -8.59 7.46
CA GLY A 14 -6.60 -9.10 8.19
C GLY A 14 -6.49 -8.90 9.70
N LEU A 15 -5.30 -9.14 10.27
CA LEU A 15 -5.02 -8.92 11.68
C LEU A 15 -5.09 -7.43 12.04
N LEU A 16 -4.49 -6.57 11.22
CA LEU A 16 -4.57 -5.12 11.40
C LEU A 16 -6.02 -4.64 11.31
N LEU A 17 -6.78 -5.12 10.32
CA LEU A 17 -8.20 -4.77 10.18
C LEU A 17 -8.99 -5.20 11.43
N GLY A 18 -8.79 -6.42 11.92
CA GLY A 18 -9.41 -6.89 13.17
C GLY A 18 -9.03 -6.02 14.37
N LEU A 19 -7.76 -5.66 14.53
CA LEU A 19 -7.28 -4.79 15.61
C LEU A 19 -7.88 -3.37 15.52
N VAL A 20 -7.96 -2.80 14.32
CA VAL A 20 -8.54 -1.46 14.11
C VAL A 20 -10.04 -1.46 14.34
N LEU A 21 -10.75 -2.52 13.93
CA LEU A 21 -12.17 -2.65 14.22
C LEU A 21 -12.42 -2.86 15.73
N ALA A 22 -11.50 -3.49 16.45
CA ALA A 22 -11.57 -3.68 17.90
C ALA A 22 -11.05 -2.48 18.71
N SER A 23 -10.26 -1.58 18.10
CA SER A 23 -9.60 -0.48 18.81
C SER A 23 -10.54 0.51 19.50
N PRO A 24 -11.79 0.79 19.05
CA PRO A 24 -12.70 1.65 19.78
C PRO A 24 -12.96 1.22 21.23
N TRP A 25 -12.90 -0.09 21.51
CA TRP A 25 -13.17 -0.61 22.84
C TRP A 25 -11.92 -0.77 23.70
N ALA A 26 -10.76 -1.03 23.07
CA ALA A 26 -9.50 -1.26 23.78
C ALA A 26 -8.63 0.00 23.87
N MET A 27 -8.43 0.69 22.76
CA MET A 27 -7.50 1.83 22.63
C MET A 27 -8.00 2.80 21.53
N PRO A 28 -8.99 3.66 21.81
CA PRO A 28 -9.60 4.54 20.81
C PRO A 28 -8.58 5.44 20.07
N ALA A 29 -7.51 5.82 20.77
CA ALA A 29 -6.42 6.62 20.21
C ALA A 29 -5.64 5.91 19.08
N MET A 30 -5.75 4.59 18.94
CA MET A 30 -5.12 3.81 17.86
C MET A 30 -5.94 3.79 16.57
N LEU A 31 -7.19 4.27 16.59
CA LEU A 31 -8.05 4.23 15.41
C LEU A 31 -7.49 5.09 14.26
N PRO A 32 -7.01 6.33 14.46
CA PRO A 32 -6.45 7.13 13.37
C PRO A 32 -5.18 6.52 12.74
N PRO A 33 -4.11 6.18 13.49
CA PRO A 33 -2.91 5.58 12.90
C PRO A 33 -3.18 4.16 12.36
N GLY A 34 -4.10 3.43 12.98
CA GLY A 34 -4.55 2.14 12.47
C GLY A 34 -5.24 2.25 11.10
N THR A 35 -6.07 3.29 10.91
CA THR A 35 -6.70 3.60 9.63
C THR A 35 -5.66 4.01 8.57
N GLU A 36 -4.68 4.84 8.93
CA GLU A 36 -3.55 5.19 8.07
C GLU A 36 -2.80 3.94 7.58
N ALA A 37 -2.50 3.01 8.49
CA ALA A 37 -1.85 1.74 8.17
C ALA A 37 -2.70 0.86 7.23
N LEU A 38 -4.03 0.82 7.41
CA LEU A 38 -4.95 0.11 6.52
C LEU A 38 -4.97 0.70 5.11
N PHE A 39 -4.98 2.03 4.96
CA PHE A 39 -4.87 2.69 3.66
C PHE A 39 -3.56 2.34 2.95
N LEU A 40 -2.44 2.32 3.68
CA LEU A 40 -1.14 1.93 3.13
C LEU A 40 -1.12 0.46 2.69
N LEU A 41 -1.48 -0.48 3.58
CA LEU A 41 -1.42 -1.91 3.29
C LEU A 41 -2.42 -2.31 2.19
N SER A 42 -3.63 -1.74 2.19
CA SER A 42 -4.61 -2.00 1.13
C SER A 42 -4.07 -1.57 -0.23
N ALA A 43 -3.53 -0.36 -0.36
CA ALA A 43 -2.91 0.11 -1.60
C ALA A 43 -1.75 -0.78 -2.06
N PHE A 44 -0.92 -1.21 -1.11
CA PHE A 44 0.18 -2.14 -1.37
C PHE A 44 -0.35 -3.46 -1.96
N MET A 45 -1.35 -4.07 -1.33
CA MET A 45 -1.99 -5.31 -1.78
C MET A 45 -2.67 -5.16 -3.15
N VAL A 46 -3.30 -4.03 -3.39
CA VAL A 46 -4.00 -3.75 -4.64
C VAL A 46 -3.00 -3.65 -5.78
N ARG A 47 -1.92 -2.90 -5.57
CA ARG A 47 -0.83 -2.80 -6.55
C ARG A 47 -0.16 -4.16 -6.78
N LEU A 48 -0.01 -4.97 -5.73
CA LEU A 48 0.57 -6.31 -5.80
C LEU A 48 -0.31 -7.29 -6.59
N ASN A 49 -1.63 -7.22 -6.40
CA ASN A 49 -2.60 -8.03 -7.13
C ASN A 49 -2.77 -7.58 -8.58
N ASP A 50 -2.61 -6.28 -8.87
CA ASP A 50 -2.67 -5.75 -10.23
C ASP A 50 -1.35 -5.99 -10.96
N ARG A 51 -1.21 -7.17 -11.57
CA ARG A 51 0.02 -7.54 -12.29
C ARG A 51 0.26 -6.76 -13.59
N ARG A 52 -0.64 -5.86 -13.99
CA ARG A 52 -0.51 -5.11 -15.24
C ARG A 52 0.33 -3.86 -15.01
N TRP A 53 1.58 -3.88 -15.50
CA TRP A 53 2.46 -2.71 -15.47
C TRP A 53 2.09 -1.64 -16.49
N GLN A 54 1.30 -1.99 -17.51
CA GLN A 54 0.74 -1.05 -18.45
C GLN A 54 -0.78 -1.29 -18.51
N ARG A 55 -1.55 -0.32 -18.02
CA ARG A 55 -3.01 -0.32 -18.24
C ARG A 55 -3.30 -0.04 -19.71
N ARG A 56 -4.41 -0.62 -20.20
CA ARG A 56 -5.00 -0.17 -21.47
C ARG A 56 -5.38 1.31 -21.30
N PRO A 57 -4.93 2.21 -22.19
CA PRO A 57 -5.31 3.61 -22.10
C PRO A 57 -6.82 3.79 -22.31
N GLY A 58 -7.38 4.85 -21.71
CA GLY A 58 -8.74 5.32 -21.98
C GLY A 58 -9.84 4.91 -20.99
N ALA A 59 -11.02 5.50 -21.17
CA ALA A 59 -12.16 5.42 -20.25
C ALA A 59 -12.67 4.00 -19.97
N LYS A 60 -12.52 3.06 -20.92
CA LYS A 60 -12.95 1.66 -20.73
C LYS A 60 -12.18 0.94 -19.62
N ALA A 61 -10.89 1.24 -19.44
CA ALA A 61 -10.11 0.68 -18.34
C ALA A 61 -10.54 1.26 -16.99
N TRP A 62 -10.90 2.54 -16.98
CA TRP A 62 -11.44 3.24 -15.81
C TRP A 62 -12.78 2.66 -15.38
N ILE A 63 -13.74 2.52 -16.31
CA ILE A 63 -15.07 1.94 -16.06
C ILE A 63 -14.97 0.50 -15.56
N SER A 64 -14.07 -0.30 -16.16
CA SER A 64 -13.81 -1.66 -15.71
C SER A 64 -13.27 -1.70 -14.27
N HIS A 65 -12.41 -0.76 -13.89
CA HIS A 65 -11.91 -0.65 -12.52
C HIS A 65 -13.02 -0.30 -11.52
N ILE A 66 -13.86 0.69 -11.85
CA ILE A 66 -15.02 1.07 -11.02
C ILE A 66 -15.94 -0.13 -10.78
N ARG A 67 -16.21 -0.95 -11.81
CA ARG A 67 -17.05 -2.15 -11.64
C ARG A 67 -16.48 -3.17 -10.66
N MET A 68 -15.16 -3.32 -10.61
CA MET A 68 -14.47 -4.24 -9.68
C MET A 68 -14.37 -3.67 -8.26
N MET A 69 -14.60 -2.38 -8.08
CA MET A 69 -14.44 -1.68 -6.81
C MET A 69 -15.54 -2.01 -5.78
N ARG A 70 -16.73 -2.47 -6.23
CA ARG A 70 -17.89 -2.71 -5.35
C ARG A 70 -17.56 -3.57 -4.12
N TRP A 71 -16.85 -4.68 -4.32
CA TRP A 71 -16.47 -5.58 -3.23
C TRP A 71 -15.33 -5.03 -2.37
N ARG A 72 -14.48 -4.16 -2.93
CA ARG A 72 -13.34 -3.53 -2.25
C ARG A 72 -13.78 -2.36 -1.37
N MET A 73 -14.99 -1.85 -1.56
CA MET A 73 -15.58 -0.79 -0.74
C MET A 73 -16.13 -1.28 0.60
N MET A 74 -16.48 -2.57 0.73
CA MET A 74 -17.07 -3.10 1.97
C MET A 74 -16.20 -2.89 3.22
N PRO A 75 -14.89 -3.16 3.21
CA PRO A 75 -14.04 -2.90 4.37
C PRO A 75 -13.99 -1.42 4.77
N TRP A 76 -14.04 -0.50 3.79
CA TRP A 76 -14.05 0.93 4.05
C TRP A 76 -15.38 1.41 4.63
N GLY A 77 -16.50 0.82 4.19
CA GLY A 77 -17.81 1.07 4.80
C GLY A 77 -17.85 0.61 6.27
N ALA A 78 -17.30 -0.59 6.55
CA ALA A 78 -17.19 -1.08 7.93
C ALA A 78 -16.29 -0.18 8.78
N LEU A 79 -15.13 0.23 8.25
CA LEU A 79 -14.21 1.13 8.94
C LEU A 79 -14.83 2.52 9.19
N ALA A 80 -15.58 3.05 8.23
CA ALA A 80 -16.29 4.31 8.37
C ALA A 80 -17.39 4.23 9.43
N LEU A 81 -18.11 3.10 9.52
CA LEU A 81 -19.09 2.87 10.57
C LEU A 81 -18.44 2.84 11.95
N VAL A 82 -17.29 2.16 12.08
CA VAL A 82 -16.51 2.15 13.32
C VAL A 82 -15.99 3.54 13.68
N ALA A 83 -15.46 4.29 12.70
CA ALA A 83 -15.04 5.68 12.89
C ALA A 83 -16.21 6.57 13.31
N LEU A 84 -17.41 6.36 12.76
CA LEU A 84 -18.62 7.07 13.14
C LEU A 84 -18.97 6.82 14.61
N MET A 85 -18.94 5.56 15.04
CA MET A 85 -19.25 5.16 16.42
C MET A 85 -18.21 5.68 17.43
N ALA A 86 -16.93 5.72 17.04
CA ALA A 86 -15.83 6.02 17.95
C ALA A 86 -15.42 7.50 17.99
N GLN A 87 -15.51 8.21 16.87
CA GLN A 87 -14.93 9.55 16.68
C GLN A 87 -15.88 10.54 16.00
N GLY A 88 -17.07 10.10 15.59
CA GLY A 88 -18.11 10.95 15.02
C GLY A 88 -18.05 11.11 13.50
N ILE A 89 -18.96 11.95 12.98
CA ILE A 89 -19.26 12.04 11.54
C ILE A 89 -18.10 12.58 10.71
N GLY A 90 -17.27 13.47 11.28
CA GLY A 90 -16.12 14.05 10.58
C GLY A 90 -15.10 13.00 10.17
N GLN A 91 -14.78 12.08 11.08
CA GLN A 91 -13.82 11.01 10.82
C GLN A 91 -14.37 9.98 9.84
N ALA A 92 -15.63 9.57 10.03
CA ALA A 92 -16.29 8.66 9.10
C ALA A 92 -16.32 9.24 7.67
N GLY A 93 -16.64 10.53 7.56
CA GLY A 93 -16.60 11.27 6.30
C GLY A 93 -15.19 11.30 5.69
N ALA A 94 -14.15 11.54 6.49
CA ALA A 94 -12.77 11.52 6.03
C ALA A 94 -12.33 10.15 5.49
N VAL A 95 -12.71 9.05 6.17
CA VAL A 95 -12.44 7.69 5.70
C VAL A 95 -13.12 7.42 4.36
N LEU A 96 -14.41 7.74 4.23
CA LEU A 96 -15.15 7.52 2.98
C LEU A 96 -14.60 8.39 1.84
N ALA A 97 -14.35 9.67 2.11
CA ALA A 97 -13.79 10.60 1.13
C ALA A 97 -12.42 10.11 0.63
N ALA A 98 -11.54 9.70 1.55
CA ALA A 98 -10.25 9.14 1.21
C ALA A 98 -10.37 7.83 0.42
N ALA A 99 -11.27 6.92 0.82
CA ALA A 99 -11.49 5.67 0.09
C ALA A 99 -11.98 5.92 -1.34
N MET A 100 -12.90 6.88 -1.53
CA MET A 100 -13.37 7.26 -2.86
C MET A 100 -12.26 7.91 -3.69
N LEU A 101 -11.52 8.87 -3.14
CA LEU A 101 -10.39 9.52 -3.82
C LEU A 101 -9.30 8.51 -4.19
N ALA A 102 -8.92 7.66 -3.25
CA ALA A 102 -7.87 6.65 -3.41
C ALA A 102 -8.20 5.67 -4.54
N GLU A 103 -9.42 5.15 -4.56
CA GLU A 103 -9.81 4.04 -5.42
C GLU A 103 -10.40 4.50 -6.76
N LEU A 104 -11.18 5.58 -6.79
CA LEU A 104 -11.78 6.09 -8.03
C LEU A 104 -10.81 6.94 -8.84
N LEU A 105 -9.92 7.68 -8.19
CA LEU A 105 -9.10 8.70 -8.85
C LEU A 105 -7.60 8.36 -8.78
N LEU A 106 -7.06 8.27 -7.57
CA LEU A 106 -5.63 8.16 -7.34
C LEU A 106 -5.06 6.86 -7.93
N TYR A 107 -5.66 5.71 -7.63
CA TYR A 107 -5.15 4.43 -8.12
C TYR A 107 -5.14 4.36 -9.66
N PRO A 108 -6.23 4.68 -10.38
CA PRO A 108 -6.20 4.77 -11.83
C PRO A 108 -5.13 5.72 -12.37
N MET A 109 -5.00 6.93 -11.82
CA MET A 109 -3.99 7.90 -12.27
C MET A 109 -2.57 7.37 -12.06
N VAL A 110 -2.24 6.98 -10.84
CA VAL A 110 -0.91 6.51 -10.46
C VAL A 110 -0.53 5.24 -11.24
N SER A 111 -1.48 4.33 -11.48
CA SER A 111 -1.21 3.09 -12.23
C SER A 111 -0.74 3.33 -13.68
N THR A 112 -1.07 4.47 -14.30
CA THR A 112 -0.58 4.84 -15.63
C THR A 112 0.87 5.31 -15.63
N ILE A 113 1.29 5.97 -14.55
CA ILE A 113 2.63 6.56 -14.38
C ILE A 113 3.61 5.49 -13.90
N VAL A 114 3.18 4.65 -12.96
CA VAL A 114 3.99 3.63 -12.29
C VAL A 114 4.65 2.63 -13.25
N GLY A 115 4.03 2.35 -14.41
CA GLY A 115 4.62 1.48 -15.42
C GLY A 115 5.99 1.94 -15.91
N ARG A 116 6.20 3.26 -15.97
CA ARG A 116 7.43 3.91 -16.45
C ARG A 116 8.41 4.25 -15.34
N MET A 117 7.99 4.07 -14.09
CA MET A 117 8.72 4.57 -12.94
C MET A 117 9.85 3.60 -12.55
N GLY A 118 11.08 4.12 -12.47
CA GLY A 118 12.22 3.38 -11.94
C GLY A 118 12.20 3.28 -10.41
N ARG A 119 13.05 2.43 -9.85
CA ARG A 119 13.16 2.25 -8.38
C ARG A 119 13.53 3.56 -7.66
N GLY A 120 14.48 4.32 -8.20
CA GLY A 120 14.90 5.61 -7.61
C GLY A 120 13.76 6.63 -7.57
N MET A 121 12.95 6.71 -8.62
CA MET A 121 11.77 7.58 -8.64
C MET A 121 10.69 7.13 -7.65
N ALA A 122 10.51 5.82 -7.45
CA ALA A 122 9.60 5.31 -6.41
C ALA A 122 10.06 5.72 -5.02
N MET A 123 11.36 5.60 -4.73
CA MET A 123 11.94 6.06 -3.47
C MET A 123 11.77 7.57 -3.30
N ALA A 124 12.05 8.37 -4.34
CA ALA A 124 11.87 9.82 -4.29
C ALA A 124 10.41 10.20 -4.02
N ALA A 125 9.45 9.52 -4.65
CA ALA A 125 8.02 9.72 -4.41
C ALA A 125 7.62 9.36 -2.97
N MET A 126 8.16 8.27 -2.41
CA MET A 126 7.95 7.91 -1.00
C MET A 126 8.49 8.98 -0.06
N ILE A 127 9.73 9.44 -0.27
CA ILE A 127 10.35 10.51 0.54
C ILE A 127 9.52 11.80 0.44
N ALA A 128 9.10 12.18 -0.76
CA ALA A 128 8.27 13.36 -0.98
C ALA A 128 6.91 13.25 -0.25
N LEU A 129 6.29 12.07 -0.26
CA LEU A 129 5.04 11.83 0.48
C LEU A 129 5.24 11.89 2.00
N LEU A 130 6.30 11.28 2.52
CA LEU A 130 6.63 11.36 3.95
C LEU A 130 6.89 12.80 4.38
N ALA A 131 7.64 13.56 3.58
CA ALA A 131 7.85 14.98 3.82
C ALA A 131 6.53 15.76 3.78
N ALA A 132 5.68 15.53 2.78
CA ALA A 132 4.38 16.19 2.67
C ALA A 132 3.47 15.90 3.88
N MET A 133 3.47 14.67 4.40
CA MET A 133 2.68 14.29 5.57
C MET A 133 3.05 15.05 6.85
N ALA A 134 4.29 15.56 6.96
CA ALA A 134 4.67 16.42 8.08
C ALA A 134 3.90 17.75 8.09
N TRP A 135 3.38 18.19 6.93
CA TRP A 135 2.67 19.46 6.76
C TRP A 135 1.14 19.32 6.72
N VAL A 136 0.61 18.10 6.59
CA VAL A 136 -0.84 17.89 6.51
C VAL A 136 -1.42 17.77 7.92
N ASP A 137 -2.13 18.82 8.33
CA ASP A 137 -2.93 18.81 9.55
C ASP A 137 -4.11 17.84 9.40
N GLY A 138 -4.27 16.93 10.36
CA GLY A 138 -5.36 15.95 10.40
C GLY A 138 -6.60 16.42 11.18
N SER A 139 -6.60 17.65 11.71
CA SER A 139 -7.68 18.18 12.53
C SER A 139 -9.00 18.40 11.78
N SER A 140 -8.91 18.67 10.47
CA SER A 140 -10.07 18.90 9.60
C SER A 140 -10.44 17.65 8.82
N LEU A 141 -11.70 17.55 8.40
CA LEU A 141 -12.18 16.46 7.53
C LEU A 141 -11.34 16.35 6.25
N ALA A 142 -11.06 17.47 5.59
CA ALA A 142 -10.25 17.51 4.38
C ALA A 142 -8.80 17.09 4.65
N GLY A 143 -8.23 17.57 5.76
CA GLY A 143 -6.89 17.22 6.20
C GLY A 143 -6.73 15.72 6.52
N ALA A 144 -7.65 15.15 7.29
CA ALA A 144 -7.69 13.72 7.57
C ALA A 144 -7.86 12.89 6.29
N ALA A 145 -8.76 13.29 5.38
CA ALA A 145 -8.93 12.61 4.10
C ALA A 145 -7.66 12.67 3.23
N MET A 146 -6.97 13.81 3.21
CA MET A 146 -5.69 13.96 2.52
C MET A 146 -4.60 13.08 3.13
N ARG A 147 -4.51 12.99 4.46
CA ARG A 147 -3.56 12.08 5.14
C ARG A 147 -3.81 10.63 4.76
N TYR A 148 -5.06 10.16 4.79
CA TYR A 148 -5.42 8.80 4.39
C TYR A 148 -5.13 8.52 2.92
N THR A 149 -5.43 9.47 2.04
CA THR A 149 -5.13 9.38 0.61
C THR A 149 -3.62 9.34 0.36
N ALA A 150 -2.84 10.11 1.11
CA ALA A 150 -1.39 10.09 1.04
C ALA A 150 -0.80 8.75 1.53
N HIS A 151 -1.38 8.14 2.57
CA HIS A 151 -0.98 6.79 3.03
C HIS A 151 -1.28 5.73 1.99
N PHE A 152 -2.41 5.86 1.30
CA PHE A 152 -2.72 5.01 0.17
C PHE A 152 -1.69 5.17 -0.95
N ALA A 153 -1.34 6.40 -1.35
CA ALA A 153 -0.28 6.65 -2.33
C ALA A 153 1.07 6.05 -1.90
N LEU A 154 1.44 6.25 -0.63
CA LEU A 154 2.65 5.70 -0.03
C LEU A 154 2.67 4.17 -0.13
N GLY A 155 1.55 3.50 0.10
CA GLY A 155 1.41 2.05 -0.09
C GLY A 155 1.63 1.59 -1.53
N ILE A 156 1.09 2.32 -2.51
CA ILE A 156 1.36 2.03 -3.94
C ILE A 156 2.86 2.13 -4.23
N PHE A 157 3.49 3.23 -3.84
CA PHE A 157 4.90 3.46 -4.15
C PHE A 157 5.84 2.52 -3.39
N THR A 158 5.49 2.16 -2.16
CA THR A 158 6.19 1.13 -1.39
C THR A 158 6.17 -0.21 -2.12
N CYS A 159 5.02 -0.60 -2.67
CA CYS A 159 4.89 -1.81 -3.49
C CYS A 159 5.71 -1.74 -4.78
N VAL A 160 5.70 -0.58 -5.45
CA VAL A 160 6.49 -0.38 -6.68
C VAL A 160 7.99 -0.41 -6.40
N TYR A 161 8.43 0.23 -5.32
CA TYR A 161 9.82 0.21 -4.88
C TYR A 161 10.29 -1.23 -4.62
N TRP A 162 9.47 -2.00 -3.92
CA TRP A 162 9.73 -3.41 -3.64
C TRP A 162 9.78 -4.27 -4.92
N LEU A 163 8.77 -4.18 -5.78
CA LEU A 163 8.68 -4.94 -7.05
C LEU A 163 9.81 -4.62 -8.05
N ARG A 164 10.53 -3.50 -7.85
CA ARG A 164 11.67 -3.07 -8.67
C ARG A 164 13.01 -3.28 -7.97
N GLY A 165 13.00 -3.78 -6.73
CA GLY A 165 14.18 -4.05 -5.91
C GLY A 165 14.73 -5.46 -6.09
N PRO A 166 15.90 -5.75 -5.51
CA PRO A 166 16.45 -7.10 -5.46
C PRO A 166 15.55 -7.97 -4.58
N ASP A 167 15.03 -9.01 -5.21
CA ASP A 167 14.14 -9.98 -4.60
C ASP A 167 14.90 -10.92 -3.66
N GLY A 168 14.39 -11.10 -2.43
CA GLY A 168 14.90 -12.10 -1.48
C GLY A 168 16.30 -11.86 -0.90
N GLU A 169 16.90 -10.69 -1.12
CA GLU A 169 18.22 -10.38 -0.58
C GLU A 169 18.16 -10.11 0.94
N PRO A 170 18.95 -10.82 1.78
CA PRO A 170 18.92 -10.66 3.24
C PRO A 170 19.31 -9.24 3.68
N ARG A 171 20.16 -8.55 2.90
CA ARG A 171 20.53 -7.15 3.14
C ARG A 171 19.32 -6.21 3.01
N ALA A 172 18.48 -6.42 2.00
CA ALA A 172 17.28 -5.60 1.80
C ALA A 172 16.25 -5.83 2.92
N LEU A 173 16.07 -7.07 3.36
CA LEU A 173 15.25 -7.39 4.53
C LEU A 173 15.79 -6.72 5.80
N ALA A 174 17.09 -6.83 6.06
CA ALA A 174 17.73 -6.21 7.22
C ALA A 174 17.59 -4.67 7.19
N GLN A 175 17.71 -4.05 6.02
CA GLN A 175 17.48 -2.61 5.84
C GLN A 175 16.02 -2.21 6.10
N ALA A 176 15.05 -2.99 5.62
CA ALA A 176 13.64 -2.72 5.87
C ALA A 176 13.27 -2.85 7.35
N VAL A 177 13.78 -3.89 8.02
CA VAL A 177 13.61 -4.08 9.47
C VAL A 177 14.27 -2.94 10.24
N GLY A 178 15.54 -2.63 9.92
CA GLY A 178 16.29 -1.54 10.55
C GLY A 178 15.59 -0.19 10.38
N ALA A 179 15.08 0.11 9.18
CA ALA A 179 14.31 1.32 8.93
C ALA A 179 13.03 1.37 9.78
N ALA A 180 12.29 0.26 9.88
CA ALA A 180 11.08 0.20 10.71
C ALA A 180 11.39 0.52 12.19
N PHE A 181 12.47 -0.04 12.73
CA PHE A 181 12.92 0.26 14.10
C PHE A 181 13.37 1.71 14.26
N VAL A 182 14.18 2.22 13.33
CA VAL A 182 14.67 3.61 13.39
C VAL A 182 13.50 4.59 13.37
N PHE A 183 12.54 4.41 12.47
CA PHE A 183 11.34 5.26 12.41
C PHE A 183 10.48 5.13 13.68
N ALA A 184 10.32 3.93 14.23
CA ALA A 184 9.59 3.73 15.48
C ALA A 184 10.27 4.43 16.68
N ILE A 185 11.60 4.35 16.76
CA ILE A 185 12.39 5.05 17.79
C ILE A 185 12.25 6.57 17.63
N ILE A 186 12.32 7.08 16.40
CA ILE A 186 12.11 8.52 16.13
C ILE A 186 10.70 8.96 16.58
N ALA A 187 9.67 8.19 16.24
CA ALA A 187 8.28 8.47 16.67
C ALA A 187 8.11 8.48 18.19
N TRP A 188 8.86 7.60 18.88
CA TRP A 188 8.87 7.52 20.34
C TRP A 188 9.60 8.71 20.97
N CYS A 189 10.79 9.05 20.48
CA CYS A 189 11.65 10.08 21.04
C CYS A 189 11.21 11.51 20.69
N SER A 190 10.54 11.72 19.56
CA SER A 190 10.16 13.06 19.08
C SER A 190 8.67 13.12 18.72
N PRO A 191 7.82 13.65 19.62
CA PRO A 191 6.39 13.81 19.39
C PRO A 191 6.05 14.59 18.11
N ASP A 192 6.81 15.64 17.82
CA ASP A 192 6.62 16.49 16.63
C ASP A 192 6.87 15.73 15.33
N SER A 193 7.69 14.68 15.38
CA SER A 193 8.00 13.85 14.23
C SER A 193 7.03 12.70 14.00
N ARG A 194 6.07 12.46 14.91
CA ARG A 194 5.20 11.27 14.89
C ARG A 194 4.45 11.09 13.58
N GLY A 195 4.01 12.19 12.98
CA GLY A 195 3.24 12.17 11.73
C GLY A 195 3.97 11.43 10.61
N TRP A 196 5.19 11.85 10.27
CA TRP A 196 5.95 11.23 9.18
C TRP A 196 6.71 9.96 9.60
N SER A 197 7.15 9.90 10.86
CA SER A 197 7.92 8.75 11.35
C SER A 197 7.05 7.50 11.51
N LEU A 198 5.81 7.61 11.98
CA LEU A 198 4.88 6.47 12.00
C LEU A 198 4.56 5.97 10.59
N SER A 199 4.32 6.87 9.64
CA SER A 199 4.11 6.50 8.22
C SER A 199 5.33 5.79 7.63
N GLY A 200 6.53 6.28 7.96
CA GLY A 200 7.80 5.66 7.58
C GLY A 200 7.95 4.25 8.16
N ALA A 201 7.63 4.07 9.45
CA ALA A 201 7.63 2.77 10.12
C ALA A 201 6.63 1.81 9.48
N MET A 202 5.42 2.27 9.14
CA MET A 202 4.40 1.46 8.46
C MET A 202 4.87 1.01 7.06
N ALA A 203 5.45 1.91 6.27
CA ALA A 203 5.99 1.59 4.96
C ALA A 203 7.14 0.57 5.06
N ALA A 204 8.06 0.77 6.01
CA ALA A 204 9.17 -0.14 6.27
C ALA A 204 8.70 -1.51 6.78
N ALA A 205 7.65 -1.56 7.61
CA ALA A 205 7.02 -2.80 8.04
C ALA A 205 6.36 -3.54 6.86
N ALA A 206 5.68 -2.82 5.96
CA ALA A 206 5.13 -3.41 4.74
C ALA A 206 6.22 -4.01 3.84
N LEU A 207 7.35 -3.32 3.67
CA LEU A 207 8.52 -3.86 2.96
C LEU A 207 9.09 -5.10 3.64
N THR A 208 9.19 -5.08 4.98
CA THR A 208 9.66 -6.23 5.77
C THR A 208 8.79 -7.45 5.51
N LEU A 209 7.46 -7.31 5.61
CA LEU A 209 6.52 -8.40 5.33
C LEU A 209 6.63 -8.90 3.90
N ALA A 210 6.80 -7.98 2.94
CA ALA A 210 6.96 -8.33 1.54
C ALA A 210 8.26 -9.12 1.30
N HIS A 211 9.40 -8.70 1.86
CA HIS A 211 10.65 -9.45 1.81
C HIS A 211 10.56 -10.80 2.52
N MET A 212 9.91 -10.90 3.68
CA MET A 212 9.68 -12.18 4.36
C MET A 212 8.84 -13.15 3.51
N SER A 213 7.92 -12.65 2.70
CA SER A 213 7.11 -13.47 1.79
C SER A 213 7.93 -14.06 0.63
N THR A 214 8.97 -13.37 0.16
CA THR A 214 9.78 -13.81 -0.98
C THR A 214 10.97 -14.67 -0.58
N VAL A 215 11.50 -14.53 0.64
CA VAL A 215 12.49 -15.48 1.19
C VAL A 215 11.94 -16.92 1.20
N ARG A 216 10.61 -17.10 1.22
CA ARG A 216 9.97 -18.43 1.18
C ARG A 216 9.57 -18.91 -0.22
N ALA A 217 9.63 -18.07 -1.25
CA ALA A 217 9.12 -18.40 -2.58
C ALA A 217 10.19 -18.13 -3.63
N SER A 218 10.64 -19.18 -4.34
CA SER A 218 11.56 -18.98 -5.46
C SER A 218 10.89 -18.09 -6.51
N ILE A 219 11.39 -16.87 -6.68
CA ILE A 219 10.90 -15.99 -7.72
C ILE A 219 11.41 -16.54 -9.03
N GLN A 220 10.54 -17.26 -9.73
CA GLN A 220 10.82 -17.67 -11.09
C GLN A 220 11.00 -16.41 -11.91
N ALA A 221 12.25 -16.15 -12.30
CA ALA A 221 12.62 -15.08 -13.22
C ALA A 221 11.62 -15.07 -14.38
N TRP A 222 11.01 -13.91 -14.63
CA TRP A 222 9.94 -13.71 -15.59
C TRP A 222 10.46 -13.99 -17.01
N ARG A 223 10.53 -15.26 -17.41
CA ARG A 223 10.77 -15.61 -18.81
C ARG A 223 9.44 -15.38 -19.52
N PRO A 224 9.35 -14.45 -20.49
CA PRO A 224 8.19 -14.42 -21.37
C PRO A 224 8.02 -15.82 -21.93
N ARG A 225 6.85 -16.42 -21.72
CA ARG A 225 6.53 -17.75 -22.23
C ARG A 225 6.61 -17.64 -23.75
N MET A 226 7.75 -18.01 -24.32
CA MET A 226 7.92 -18.03 -25.77
C MET A 226 6.79 -18.89 -26.31
N THR A 227 5.89 -18.29 -27.07
CA THR A 227 4.85 -19.01 -27.80
C THR A 227 5.55 -19.99 -28.73
N GLY A 228 4.90 -21.10 -29.11
CA GLY A 228 5.52 -22.13 -29.96
C GLY A 228 6.15 -21.56 -31.24
N ASN A 229 5.60 -20.46 -31.75
CA ASN A 229 6.12 -19.74 -32.91
C ASN A 229 7.46 -19.02 -32.65
N GLN A 230 7.65 -18.51 -31.43
CA GLN A 230 8.89 -17.85 -31.01
C GLN A 230 10.00 -18.88 -30.69
N LYS A 231 9.64 -20.04 -30.11
CA LYS A 231 10.56 -21.18 -29.96
C LYS A 231 11.08 -21.68 -31.31
N ARG A 232 10.20 -21.82 -32.30
CA ARG A 232 10.59 -22.20 -33.68
C ARG A 232 11.53 -21.18 -34.32
N ARG A 233 11.28 -19.87 -34.17
CA ARG A 233 12.16 -18.82 -34.70
C ARG A 233 13.51 -18.74 -33.99
N SER A 234 13.60 -19.12 -32.73
CA SER A 234 14.85 -19.11 -31.95
C SER A 234 15.72 -20.37 -32.11
N GLY A 235 15.33 -21.34 -32.94
CA GLY A 235 16.09 -22.58 -33.12
C GLY A 235 16.11 -23.52 -31.90
N LEU A 236 15.31 -23.23 -30.86
CA LEU A 236 15.26 -23.96 -29.59
C LEU A 236 14.17 -25.05 -29.55
N ALA A 237 13.54 -25.35 -30.69
CA ALA A 237 12.67 -26.51 -30.82
C ALA A 237 13.49 -27.68 -31.37
N ARG A 238 13.95 -28.55 -30.48
CA ARG A 238 14.24 -29.96 -30.80
C ARG A 238 13.16 -30.81 -30.15
#